data_AF-A0A951EJE1-F1
#
_entry.id   AF-A0A951EJE1-F1
#
_cell.length_a   1.000
_cell.length_b   1.000
_cell.length_c   1.000
_cell.angle_alpha   90.00
_cell.angle_beta   90.00
_cell.angle_gamma   90.00
#
_symmetry.space_group_name_H-M   'P 1'
#
loop_
_entity.id
_entity.type
_entity.pdbx_description
1 polymer ?
#
loop_
_entity_poly.entity_id
_entity_poly.type
_entity_poly.pdbx_seq_one_letter_code
_entity_poly.pdbx_strand_id
1 'polypeptide(L)'
;MRAVPTRFLAAILALLCLSVPAVAQSAAPFDMTPEGASSGAPAPDATPGRPPPPTAPSAPPFSLGIAPDAEPPAPSRPPVGTDVSPPSGFERPIVPYDKLRLEGEIDERSWSIYLTAEQAADQVVLNIGYANAVVVAPETSQLRVFINDRLVVERPIAAPEGVARISAPVPAGLLQPGANIVRFQVAERHRTDCS
;
A
#
# COMPACT_ATOMS: atom_id res chain seq x y z
N MET A 1 -7.47 55.81 -7.93
CA MET A 1 -7.53 55.74 -6.45
C MET A 1 -8.88 56.26 -5.97
N ARG A 2 -9.80 55.37 -5.58
CA ARG A 2 -10.97 55.70 -4.74
C ARG A 2 -11.18 54.51 -3.80
N ALA A 3 -10.95 54.75 -2.52
CA ALA A 3 -10.99 53.75 -1.46
C ALA A 3 -12.44 53.42 -1.09
N VAL A 4 -12.76 52.14 -1.01
CA VAL A 4 -14.03 51.64 -0.48
C VAL A 4 -13.90 51.56 1.05
N PRO A 5 -14.82 52.15 1.84
CA PRO A 5 -14.69 52.23 3.28
C PRO A 5 -14.99 50.89 3.97
N THR A 6 -13.99 50.43 4.72
CA THR A 6 -13.85 49.21 5.54
C THR A 6 -14.80 49.10 6.75
N ARG A 7 -15.96 49.77 6.73
CA ARG A 7 -16.90 49.80 7.86
C ARG A 7 -18.21 49.03 7.67
N PHE A 8 -18.44 48.43 6.50
CA PHE A 8 -19.67 47.68 6.22
C PHE A 8 -19.57 46.15 6.43
N LEU A 9 -18.36 45.59 6.59
CA LEU A 9 -18.20 44.13 6.73
C LEU A 9 -18.23 43.63 8.18
N ALA A 10 -18.11 44.52 9.17
CA ALA A 10 -18.10 44.15 10.58
C ALA A 10 -19.51 43.86 11.16
N ALA A 11 -20.58 44.15 10.41
CA ALA A 11 -21.96 43.97 10.88
C ALA A 11 -22.60 42.63 10.49
N ILE A 12 -21.92 41.77 9.70
CA ILE A 12 -22.43 40.45 9.31
C ILE A 12 -21.91 39.34 10.25
N LEU A 13 -20.92 39.64 11.10
CA LEU A 13 -20.29 38.69 12.03
C LEU A 13 -20.99 38.57 13.41
N ALA A 14 -22.18 39.15 13.60
CA ALA A 14 -22.85 39.19 14.91
C ALA A 14 -24.27 38.57 14.94
N LEU A 15 -24.75 37.96 13.84
CA LEU A 15 -26.16 37.53 13.74
C LEU A 15 -26.35 36.06 13.32
N LEU A 16 -25.51 35.14 13.79
CA LEU A 16 -25.69 33.68 13.58
C LEU A 16 -25.30 32.84 14.81
N CYS A 17 -25.42 33.40 16.02
CA CYS A 17 -25.10 32.73 17.29
C CYS A 17 -26.30 32.09 18.01
N LEU A 18 -27.43 31.81 17.36
CA LEU A 18 -28.54 31.13 18.04
C LEU A 18 -29.20 30.11 17.12
N SER A 19 -28.88 28.83 17.34
CA SER A 19 -29.81 27.69 17.43
C SER A 19 -29.21 26.40 16.84
N VAL A 20 -28.71 25.51 17.69
CA VAL A 20 -28.72 24.08 17.41
C VAL A 20 -29.10 23.33 18.70
N PRO A 21 -30.15 22.49 18.68
CA PRO A 21 -30.65 21.80 19.87
C PRO A 21 -29.73 20.65 20.27
N ALA A 22 -29.64 20.41 21.58
CA ALA A 22 -29.00 19.26 22.16
C ALA A 22 -29.69 17.96 21.70
N VAL A 23 -28.95 17.09 21.01
CA VAL A 23 -29.36 15.70 20.78
C VAL A 23 -28.79 14.87 21.93
N ALA A 24 -29.61 14.62 22.94
CA ALA A 24 -29.36 13.56 23.91
C ALA A 24 -29.74 12.23 23.26
N GLN A 25 -28.75 11.40 22.91
CA GLN A 25 -28.99 10.01 22.57
C GLN A 25 -29.00 9.19 23.86
N SER A 26 -30.20 8.77 24.26
CA SER A 26 -30.37 7.72 25.26
C SER A 26 -29.77 6.42 24.71
N ALA A 27 -28.72 5.92 25.34
CA ALA A 27 -28.28 4.54 25.12
C ALA A 27 -29.39 3.61 25.63
N ALA A 28 -30.02 2.86 24.72
CA ALA A 28 -30.91 1.78 25.12
C ALA A 28 -30.06 0.69 25.83
N PRO A 29 -30.52 0.16 26.97
CA PRO A 29 -29.79 -0.92 27.65
C PRO A 29 -29.82 -2.18 26.78
N PHE A 30 -28.65 -2.81 26.62
CA PHE A 30 -28.51 -4.09 25.96
C PHE A 30 -29.35 -5.16 26.68
N ASP A 31 -30.27 -5.76 25.94
CA ASP A 31 -31.05 -6.93 26.35
C ASP A 31 -30.15 -8.17 26.29
N MET A 32 -29.73 -8.67 27.45
CA MET A 32 -29.03 -9.95 27.60
C MET A 32 -30.02 -11.05 28.01
N THR A 33 -30.99 -11.33 27.15
CA THR A 33 -31.80 -12.55 27.27
C THR A 33 -31.01 -13.73 26.70
N PRO A 34 -30.59 -14.73 27.50
CA PRO A 34 -30.00 -15.94 26.97
C PRO A 34 -31.11 -16.75 26.28
N GLU A 35 -31.03 -16.85 24.97
CA GLU A 35 -31.90 -17.73 24.20
C GLU A 35 -31.51 -19.19 24.52
N GLY A 36 -32.39 -19.84 25.29
CA GLY A 36 -32.84 -21.20 25.02
C GLY A 36 -31.77 -22.30 25.00
N ALA A 37 -31.48 -22.84 26.19
CA ALA A 37 -31.10 -24.23 26.32
C ALA A 37 -32.29 -25.14 25.90
N SER A 38 -32.14 -25.86 24.80
CA SER A 38 -32.89 -27.08 24.43
C SER A 38 -32.31 -27.63 23.12
N SER A 39 -32.13 -28.92 22.89
CA SER A 39 -32.47 -30.11 23.66
C SER A 39 -31.71 -31.31 23.05
N GLY A 40 -31.29 -32.24 23.90
CA GLY A 40 -31.39 -33.68 23.67
C GLY A 40 -30.68 -34.33 22.47
N ALA A 41 -29.65 -35.12 22.78
CA ALA A 41 -29.40 -36.37 22.07
C ALA A 41 -28.92 -37.45 23.05
N PRO A 42 -29.61 -38.59 23.18
CA PRO A 42 -29.17 -39.71 24.02
C PRO A 42 -28.13 -40.55 23.27
N ALA A 43 -27.12 -41.03 24.00
CA ALA A 43 -26.39 -42.24 23.61
C ALA A 43 -27.34 -43.46 23.82
N PRO A 44 -27.23 -44.55 23.04
CA PRO A 44 -26.24 -45.57 23.39
C PRO A 44 -25.71 -46.49 22.25
N ASP A 45 -24.54 -47.07 22.57
CA ASP A 45 -24.01 -48.41 22.29
C ASP A 45 -23.67 -48.99 20.89
N ALA A 46 -22.47 -49.59 20.90
CA ALA A 46 -21.98 -50.82 20.26
C ALA A 46 -22.01 -50.99 18.73
N THR A 47 -20.84 -51.22 18.11
CA THR A 47 -20.36 -52.57 17.67
C THR A 47 -18.91 -52.52 17.10
N PRO A 48 -18.23 -53.67 16.84
CA PRO A 48 -16.80 -53.83 17.04
C PRO A 48 -16.03 -54.00 15.72
N GLY A 49 -14.70 -54.07 15.81
CA GLY A 49 -13.88 -54.61 14.72
C GLY A 49 -12.69 -53.72 14.40
N ARG A 50 -11.63 -53.85 15.19
CA ARG A 50 -10.30 -53.37 14.80
C ARG A 50 -9.68 -54.43 13.87
N PRO A 51 -9.42 -54.15 12.59
CA PRO A 51 -8.66 -55.06 11.74
C PRO A 51 -7.19 -55.11 12.18
N PRO A 52 -6.49 -56.24 11.96
CA PRO A 52 -5.08 -56.42 12.34
C PRO A 52 -4.16 -55.50 11.50
N PRO A 53 -2.98 -55.14 12.03
CA PRO A 53 -2.00 -54.34 11.29
C PRO A 53 -1.39 -55.14 10.12
N PRO A 54 -1.10 -54.51 8.97
CA PRO A 54 -0.39 -55.15 7.88
C PRO A 54 1.11 -55.34 8.22
N THR A 55 1.61 -56.52 7.87
CA THR A 55 3.00 -56.96 7.90
C THR A 55 3.93 -56.01 7.14
N ALA A 56 5.03 -55.60 7.79
CA ALA A 56 6.10 -54.81 7.19
C ALA A 56 6.88 -55.65 6.14
N PRO A 57 7.13 -55.13 4.92
CA PRO A 57 8.09 -55.73 3.99
C PRO A 57 9.53 -55.46 4.42
N SER A 58 10.40 -56.48 4.30
CA SER A 58 11.85 -56.38 4.51
C SER A 58 12.50 -55.31 3.62
N ALA A 59 13.36 -54.50 4.22
CA ALA A 59 14.24 -53.58 3.52
C ALA A 59 15.42 -54.32 2.85
N PRO A 60 15.84 -53.95 1.62
CA PRO A 60 17.09 -54.43 1.03
C PRO A 60 18.32 -53.76 1.69
N PRO A 61 19.51 -54.39 1.61
CA PRO A 61 20.72 -53.84 2.20
C PRO A 61 21.15 -52.55 1.48
N PHE A 62 21.34 -51.49 2.27
CA PHE A 62 21.95 -50.24 1.86
C PHE A 62 23.35 -50.50 1.30
N SER A 63 23.58 -50.12 0.04
CA SER A 63 24.93 -49.94 -0.50
C SER A 63 25.44 -48.57 -0.07
N LEU A 64 26.62 -48.53 0.58
CA LEU A 64 27.36 -47.30 0.84
C LEU A 64 27.85 -46.72 -0.50
N GLY A 65 27.00 -45.93 -1.15
CA GLY A 65 27.42 -44.97 -2.15
C GLY A 65 27.86 -43.70 -1.44
N ILE A 66 29.17 -43.41 -1.46
CA ILE A 66 29.71 -42.11 -1.06
C ILE A 66 29.22 -41.09 -2.10
N ALA A 67 28.16 -40.36 -1.77
CA ALA A 67 27.77 -39.15 -2.48
C ALA A 67 28.60 -37.98 -1.93
N PRO A 68 29.13 -37.08 -2.77
CA PRO A 68 29.78 -35.88 -2.29
C PRO A 68 28.76 -34.97 -1.62
N ASP A 69 29.22 -34.33 -0.55
CA ASP A 69 28.55 -33.33 0.29
C ASP A 69 27.54 -32.47 -0.49
N ALA A 70 26.25 -32.63 -0.17
CA ALA A 70 25.20 -31.74 -0.62
C ALA A 70 25.04 -30.64 0.45
N GLU A 71 25.65 -29.49 0.16
CA GLU A 71 25.57 -28.28 0.95
C GLU A 71 24.10 -27.84 1.16
N PRO A 72 23.67 -27.45 2.38
CA PRO A 72 22.31 -27.00 2.65
C PRO A 72 21.95 -25.77 1.79
N PRO A 73 20.71 -25.67 1.27
CA PRO A 73 20.30 -24.48 0.54
C PRO A 73 20.24 -23.29 1.50
N ALA A 74 21.12 -22.32 1.29
CA ALA A 74 21.04 -21.02 1.93
C ALA A 74 19.69 -20.35 1.60
N PRO A 75 19.09 -19.59 2.53
CA PRO A 75 17.87 -18.85 2.26
C PRO A 75 18.11 -17.87 1.11
N SER A 76 17.31 -18.02 0.06
CA SER A 76 17.29 -17.15 -1.11
C SER A 76 16.98 -15.72 -0.70
N ARG A 77 18.03 -14.92 -0.54
CA ARG A 77 17.98 -13.47 -0.46
C ARG A 77 17.32 -12.95 -1.75
N PRO A 78 16.32 -12.05 -1.70
CA PRO A 78 15.78 -11.43 -2.91
C PRO A 78 16.91 -10.74 -3.68
N PRO A 79 16.86 -10.73 -5.02
CA PRO A 79 17.93 -10.14 -5.81
C PRO A 79 18.09 -8.67 -5.41
N VAL A 80 19.26 -8.34 -4.86
CA VAL A 80 19.72 -6.96 -4.76
C VAL A 80 19.70 -6.44 -6.19
N GLY A 81 18.86 -5.42 -6.42
CA GLY A 81 18.57 -4.90 -7.73
C GLY A 81 19.85 -4.66 -8.53
N THR A 82 19.86 -5.19 -9.74
CA THR A 82 20.83 -4.87 -10.79
C THR A 82 21.05 -3.36 -10.80
N ASP A 83 22.30 -2.93 -10.63
CA ASP A 83 22.69 -1.55 -10.84
C ASP A 83 22.44 -1.24 -12.32
N VAL A 84 21.30 -0.59 -12.59
CA VAL A 84 20.95 -0.12 -13.93
C VAL A 84 21.85 1.07 -14.19
N SER A 85 22.88 0.85 -15.02
CA SER A 85 23.69 1.91 -15.61
C SER A 85 22.78 3.05 -16.09
N PRO A 86 23.08 4.32 -15.77
CA PRO A 86 22.17 5.41 -16.09
C PRO A 86 21.90 5.44 -17.60
N PRO A 87 20.64 5.59 -18.02
CA PRO A 87 20.32 5.69 -19.43
C PRO A 87 21.06 6.89 -20.03
N SER A 88 21.74 6.69 -21.15
CA SER A 88 22.31 7.77 -21.96
C SER A 88 21.18 8.50 -22.71
N GLY A 89 20.28 9.13 -21.95
CA GLY A 89 19.08 9.79 -22.41
C GLY A 89 18.81 11.06 -21.61
N PHE A 90 17.81 11.82 -22.05
CA PHE A 90 17.40 13.04 -21.37
C PHE A 90 16.60 12.69 -20.09
N GLU A 91 17.14 13.03 -18.93
CA GLU A 91 16.45 12.89 -17.64
C GLU A 91 15.80 14.21 -17.23
N ARG A 92 14.54 14.13 -16.77
CA ARG A 92 13.80 15.30 -16.26
C ARG A 92 13.30 15.05 -14.85
N PRO A 93 13.71 15.86 -13.84
CA PRO A 93 13.11 15.79 -12.52
C PRO A 93 11.66 16.27 -12.57
N ILE A 94 10.77 15.52 -11.91
CA ILE A 94 9.34 15.83 -11.82
C ILE A 94 9.07 16.81 -10.67
N VAL A 95 9.80 16.64 -9.57
CA VAL A 95 9.70 17.48 -8.38
C VAL A 95 10.79 18.57 -8.41
N PRO A 96 10.50 19.79 -7.93
CA PRO A 96 11.46 20.90 -7.94
C PRO A 96 12.45 20.88 -6.76
N TYR A 97 12.45 19.81 -5.97
CA TYR A 97 13.27 19.65 -4.77
C TYR A 97 14.03 18.32 -4.83
N ASP A 98 15.13 18.20 -4.08
CA ASP A 98 15.90 16.95 -4.01
C ASP A 98 15.12 15.79 -3.38
N LYS A 99 14.19 16.12 -2.46
CA LYS A 99 13.37 15.15 -1.73
C LYS A 99 11.94 15.63 -1.59
N LEU A 100 11.02 14.72 -1.83
CA LEU A 100 9.61 14.87 -1.49
C LEU A 100 9.33 14.12 -0.19
N ARG A 101 8.55 14.73 0.71
CA ARG A 101 8.00 14.05 1.87
C ARG A 101 6.48 14.03 1.78
N LEU A 102 5.92 12.84 1.99
CA LEU A 102 4.49 12.59 2.18
C LEU A 102 4.33 12.18 3.64
N GLU A 103 3.38 12.77 4.35
CA GLU A 103 3.26 12.63 5.81
C GLU A 103 1.85 12.26 6.26
N GLY A 104 1.77 11.47 7.32
CA GLY A 104 0.51 11.03 7.89
C GLY A 104 -0.02 9.76 7.23
N GLU A 105 -1.30 9.52 7.47
CA GLU A 105 -1.96 8.27 7.10
C GLU A 105 -2.34 8.22 5.61
N ILE A 106 -2.75 9.36 5.07
CA ILE A 106 -3.09 9.58 3.66
C ILE A 106 -2.52 10.95 3.28
N ASP A 107 -1.68 11.00 2.26
CA ASP A 107 -1.18 12.27 1.70
C ASP A 107 -1.10 12.19 0.18
N GLU A 108 -1.20 13.36 -0.44
CA GLU A 108 -1.14 13.49 -1.88
C GLU A 108 -0.49 14.80 -2.30
N ARG A 109 0.37 14.71 -3.31
CA ARG A 109 1.06 15.86 -3.91
C ARG A 109 1.08 15.74 -5.43
N SER A 110 0.89 16.88 -6.10
CA SER A 110 0.85 16.94 -7.55
C SER A 110 1.76 18.03 -8.11
N TRP A 111 2.30 17.78 -9.29
CA TRP A 111 3.15 18.69 -10.04
C TRP A 111 2.78 18.70 -11.51
N SER A 112 2.94 19.86 -12.13
CA SER A 112 2.80 20.01 -13.57
C SER A 112 4.19 19.96 -14.22
N ILE A 113 4.33 19.09 -15.21
CA ILE A 113 5.49 19.06 -16.11
C ILE A 113 5.06 19.51 -17.49
N TYR A 114 5.95 20.21 -18.20
CA TYR A 114 5.70 20.69 -19.55
C TYR A 114 6.58 19.94 -20.54
N LEU A 115 5.96 19.32 -21.54
CA LEU A 115 6.64 18.51 -22.55
C LEU A 115 6.43 19.09 -23.94
N THR A 116 7.45 18.98 -24.79
CA THR A 116 7.31 19.23 -26.23
C THR A 116 6.53 18.09 -26.90
N ALA A 117 6.06 18.30 -28.12
CA ALA A 117 5.35 17.26 -28.87
C ALA A 117 6.22 16.02 -29.11
N GLU A 118 7.51 16.21 -29.38
CA GLU A 118 8.48 15.12 -29.57
C GLU A 118 8.67 14.33 -28.28
N GLN A 119 8.85 15.01 -27.14
CA GLN A 119 9.02 14.36 -25.83
C GLN A 119 7.78 13.59 -25.38
N ALA A 120 6.57 14.11 -25.66
CA ALA A 120 5.33 13.43 -25.29
C ALA A 120 5.05 12.18 -26.14
N ALA A 121 5.62 12.11 -27.35
CA ALA A 121 5.48 10.96 -28.25
C ALA A 121 6.51 9.85 -28.01
N ASP A 122 7.56 10.12 -27.23
CA ASP A 122 8.63 9.16 -26.95
C ASP A 122 8.22 8.09 -25.90
N GLN A 123 8.94 6.97 -25.86
CA GLN A 123 8.82 5.97 -24.82
C GLN A 123 9.60 6.39 -23.58
N VAL A 124 8.88 6.83 -22.56
CA VAL A 124 9.46 7.33 -21.32
C VAL A 124 9.35 6.29 -20.21
N VAL A 125 10.38 6.22 -19.35
CA VAL A 125 10.35 5.44 -18.11
C VAL A 125 10.25 6.40 -16.92
N LEU A 126 9.26 6.16 -16.06
CA LEU A 126 9.13 6.83 -14.78
C LEU A 126 10.04 6.15 -13.75
N ASN A 127 11.03 6.89 -13.26
CA ASN A 127 11.96 6.44 -12.22
C ASN A 127 11.64 7.13 -10.89
N ILE A 128 11.45 6.35 -9.83
CA ILE A 128 11.12 6.84 -8.49
C ILE A 128 12.05 6.16 -7.49
N GLY A 129 12.74 6.97 -6.68
CA GLY A 129 13.40 6.51 -5.46
C GLY A 129 12.52 6.84 -4.25
N TYR A 130 12.24 5.87 -3.39
CA TYR A 130 11.47 6.10 -2.17
C TYR A 130 12.02 5.31 -0.98
N ALA A 131 11.78 5.83 0.22
CA ALA A 131 12.03 5.18 1.51
C ALA A 131 10.88 5.54 2.45
N ASN A 132 10.61 4.69 3.45
CA ASN A 132 9.55 4.92 4.42
C ASN A 132 10.05 4.73 5.86
N ALA A 133 9.26 5.20 6.82
CA ALA A 133 9.55 4.96 8.22
C ALA A 133 9.42 3.45 8.55
N VAL A 134 10.24 2.97 9.48
CA VAL A 134 10.25 1.55 9.93
C VAL A 134 8.90 1.09 10.48
N VAL A 135 8.12 2.04 11.00
CA VAL A 135 6.81 1.79 11.59
C VAL A 135 5.69 1.55 10.58
N VAL A 136 5.94 1.79 9.28
CA VAL A 136 4.95 1.59 8.22
C VAL A 136 4.78 0.09 7.92
N ALA A 137 3.53 -0.36 7.83
CA ALA A 137 3.13 -1.73 7.54
C ALA A 137 3.08 -1.98 6.03
N PRO A 138 4.01 -2.71 5.42
CA PRO A 138 4.05 -2.90 3.96
C PRO A 138 2.83 -3.65 3.41
N GLU A 139 2.21 -4.51 4.21
CA GLU A 139 1.04 -5.31 3.85
C GLU A 139 -0.24 -4.50 3.66
N THR A 140 -0.35 -3.36 4.34
CA THR A 140 -1.55 -2.51 4.36
C THR A 140 -1.25 -1.07 3.92
N SER A 141 -0.04 -0.80 3.45
CA SER A 141 0.37 0.52 2.95
C SER A 141 0.67 0.50 1.47
N GLN A 142 0.30 1.57 0.78
CA GLN A 142 0.33 1.63 -0.68
C GLN A 142 0.79 2.98 -1.21
N LEU A 143 1.70 2.95 -2.18
CA LEU A 143 2.13 4.08 -2.99
C LEU A 143 1.46 3.98 -4.37
N ARG A 144 0.79 5.06 -4.77
CA ARG A 144 0.18 5.21 -6.09
C ARG A 144 0.74 6.43 -6.80
N VAL A 145 1.01 6.28 -8.08
CA VAL A 145 1.42 7.41 -8.94
C VAL A 145 0.52 7.47 -10.16
N PHE A 146 0.00 8.67 -10.41
CA PHE A 146 -0.87 8.97 -11.51
C PHE A 146 -0.19 9.96 -12.46
N ILE A 147 -0.44 9.81 -13.75
CA ILE A 147 -0.10 10.79 -14.78
C ILE A 147 -1.38 11.10 -15.53
N ASN A 148 -1.79 12.38 -15.58
CA ASN A 148 -3.05 12.81 -16.19
C ASN A 148 -4.25 11.97 -15.71
N ASP A 149 -4.31 11.76 -14.38
CA ASP A 149 -5.31 10.95 -13.66
C ASP A 149 -5.40 9.47 -14.03
N ARG A 150 -4.47 8.95 -14.84
CA ARG A 150 -4.32 7.51 -15.06
C ARG A 150 -3.29 6.92 -14.10
N LEU A 151 -3.64 5.82 -13.44
CA LEU A 151 -2.72 5.07 -12.60
C LEU A 151 -1.58 4.47 -13.44
N VAL A 152 -0.34 4.75 -13.07
CA VAL A 152 0.88 4.25 -13.74
C VAL A 152 1.67 3.33 -12.80
N VAL A 153 1.70 3.65 -11.51
CA VAL A 153 2.39 2.85 -10.50
C VAL A 153 1.45 2.58 -9.34
N GLU A 154 1.42 1.33 -8.91
CA GLU A 154 0.80 0.89 -7.66
C GLU A 154 1.72 -0.16 -7.03
N ARG A 155 2.23 0.14 -5.83
CA ARG A 155 3.17 -0.72 -5.12
C ARG A 155 2.93 -0.66 -3.61
N PRO A 156 3.15 -1.77 -2.89
CA PRO A 156 3.23 -1.72 -1.43
C PRO A 156 4.42 -0.85 -1.01
N ILE A 157 4.28 -0.16 0.13
CA ILE A 157 5.35 0.67 0.69
C ILE A 157 6.25 -0.22 1.57
N ALA A 158 7.39 -0.67 1.01
CA ALA A 158 8.22 -1.71 1.63
C ALA A 158 9.73 -1.42 1.56
N ALA A 159 10.13 -0.21 1.95
CA ALA A 159 11.51 0.28 1.96
C ALA A 159 11.96 0.88 3.31
N PRO A 160 11.95 0.11 4.43
CA PRO A 160 12.34 0.61 5.75
C PRO A 160 13.87 0.70 5.97
N GLU A 161 14.66 -0.05 5.19
CA GLU A 161 16.12 -0.17 5.38
C GLU A 161 16.95 0.69 4.40
N GLY A 162 16.32 1.40 3.47
CA GLY A 162 17.02 2.18 2.45
C GLY A 162 16.09 2.68 1.34
N VAL A 163 16.70 3.22 0.28
CA VAL A 163 15.96 3.72 -0.88
C VAL A 163 15.66 2.57 -1.84
N ALA A 164 14.38 2.22 -1.97
CA ALA A 164 13.90 1.36 -3.04
C ALA A 164 13.71 2.16 -4.34
N ARG A 165 13.92 1.50 -5.48
CA ARG A 165 13.74 2.08 -6.82
C ARG A 165 12.57 1.43 -7.53
N ILE A 166 11.74 2.24 -8.16
CA ILE A 166 10.67 1.82 -9.07
C ILE A 166 10.99 2.39 -10.44
N SER A 167 11.05 1.54 -11.45
CA SER A 167 11.12 1.92 -12.85
C SER A 167 9.89 1.37 -13.56
N ALA A 168 9.03 2.26 -14.05
CA ALA A 168 7.77 1.88 -14.69
C ALA A 168 7.69 2.52 -16.09
N PRO A 169 7.49 1.74 -17.16
CA PRO A 169 7.27 2.32 -18.48
C PRO A 169 5.96 3.12 -18.49
N VAL A 170 5.99 4.34 -19.02
CA VAL A 170 4.80 5.17 -19.17
C VAL A 170 4.07 4.72 -20.45
N PRO A 171 2.77 4.37 -20.38
CA PRO A 171 2.02 3.97 -21.57
C PRO A 171 2.01 5.05 -22.66
N ALA A 172 2.17 4.63 -23.92
CA ALA A 172 2.10 5.53 -25.07
C ALA A 172 0.75 6.28 -25.12
N GLY A 173 0.80 7.56 -25.49
CA GLY A 173 -0.38 8.44 -25.56
C GLY A 173 -0.90 8.92 -24.20
N LEU A 174 -0.29 8.51 -23.08
CA LEU A 174 -0.63 9.05 -21.77
C LEU A 174 -0.11 10.48 -21.58
N LEU A 175 1.10 10.75 -22.09
CA LEU A 175 1.71 12.07 -22.09
C LEU A 175 1.15 12.91 -23.25
N GLN A 176 0.98 14.20 -22.98
CA GLN A 176 0.46 15.18 -23.92
C GLN A 176 1.48 16.29 -24.18
N PRO A 177 1.52 16.88 -25.38
CA PRO A 177 2.26 18.11 -25.61
C PRO A 177 1.73 19.22 -24.69
N GLY A 178 2.63 19.95 -24.02
CA GLY A 178 2.28 20.95 -23.02
C GLY A 178 2.20 20.38 -21.60
N ALA A 179 1.21 20.81 -20.83
CA ALA A 179 1.09 20.51 -19.41
C ALA A 179 0.62 19.06 -19.17
N ASN A 180 1.31 18.35 -18.30
CA ASN A 180 0.94 17.03 -17.78
C ASN A 180 0.99 17.09 -16.26
N ILE A 181 0.01 16.49 -15.58
CA ILE A 181 -0.04 16.45 -14.13
C ILE A 181 0.46 15.09 -13.66
N VAL A 182 1.48 15.09 -12.81
CA VAL A 182 1.96 13.91 -12.09
C VAL A 182 1.54 14.03 -10.63
N ARG A 183 0.89 12.98 -10.11
CA ARG A 183 0.34 12.97 -8.76
C ARG A 183 0.83 11.74 -8.01
N PHE A 184 1.43 11.98 -6.84
CA PHE A 184 1.90 10.96 -5.93
C PHE A 184 0.94 10.90 -4.75
N GLN A 185 0.46 9.71 -4.45
CA GLN A 185 -0.48 9.46 -3.37
C GLN A 185 0.03 8.30 -2.52
N VAL A 186 -0.05 8.47 -1.21
CA VAL A 186 0.25 7.39 -0.25
C VAL A 186 -0.95 7.12 0.63
N ALA A 187 -1.10 5.86 0.99
CA ALA A 187 -1.90 5.41 2.11
C ALA A 187 -0.99 4.57 3.00
N GLU A 188 -0.68 5.06 4.20
CA GLU A 188 0.23 4.44 5.15
C GLU A 188 -0.56 3.93 6.34
N ARG A 189 -0.25 2.72 6.81
CA ARG A 189 -0.73 2.16 8.07
C ARG A 189 0.46 1.93 8.99
N HIS A 190 0.24 2.14 10.28
CA HIS A 190 1.22 1.79 11.29
C HIS A 190 1.19 0.28 11.55
N ARG A 191 2.35 -0.36 11.72
CA ARG A 191 2.46 -1.82 11.96
C ARG A 191 1.74 -2.33 13.20
N THR A 192 1.51 -1.45 14.16
CA THR A 192 0.95 -1.82 15.47
C THR A 192 -0.39 -1.17 15.77
N ASP A 193 -0.85 -0.27 14.92
CA ASP A 193 -2.13 0.41 15.12
C ASP A 193 -3.13 -0.08 14.07
N CYS A 194 -4.05 -0.93 14.48
CA CYS A 194 -5.15 -1.41 13.65
C CYS A 194 -6.31 -0.41 13.81
N SER A 195 -6.34 0.66 13.02
CA SER A 195 -7.52 1.53 12.87
C SER A 195 -8.45 1.06 11.77
#